data_AF-A0A6L5C3R6-F1
#
_entry.id   AF-A0A6L5C3R6-F1
#
_cell.length_a   1.000
_cell.length_b   1.000
_cell.length_c   1.000
_cell.angle_alpha   90.00
_cell.angle_beta   90.00
_cell.angle_gamma   90.00
#
_symmetry.space_group_name_H-M   'P 1'
#
loop_
_entity.id
_entity.type
_entity.pdbx_description
1 polymer ?
#
loop_
_entity_poly.entity_id
_entity_poly.type
_entity_poly.pdbx_seq_one_letter_code
_entity_poly.pdbx_strand_id
1 'polypeptide(L)'
;MGIVKISEDMHENLRVASNALSRSINAQAEHWMRIGMLAELHPDLDHSDICRLLIRAEQAGGLDLQQVCALADESQASAGAVQ
;
A
#
# COMPACT_ATOMS: atom_id res chain seq x y z
N MET A 1 12.65 14.09 9.25
CA MET A 1 11.49 13.18 9.18
C MET A 1 10.33 13.86 9.91
N GLY A 2 9.16 13.97 9.29
CA GLY A 2 7.96 14.49 9.96
C GLY A 2 7.40 13.42 10.92
N ILE A 3 7.08 13.80 12.16
CA ILE A 3 6.48 12.89 13.14
C ILE A 3 4.97 12.96 12.96
N VAL A 4 4.34 11.85 12.61
CA VAL A 4 2.88 11.71 12.59
C VAL A 4 2.43 11.19 13.95
N LYS A 5 1.55 11.93 14.62
CA LYS A 5 0.94 11.49 15.88
C LYS A 5 -0.31 10.66 15.58
N ILE A 6 -0.47 9.54 16.27
CA ILE A 6 -1.64 8.66 16.22
C ILE A 6 -2.15 8.43 17.65
N SER A 7 -3.38 7.92 17.81
CA SER A 7 -3.91 7.55 19.12
C SER A 7 -3.18 6.36 19.72
N GLU A 8 -3.22 6.24 21.05
CA GLU A 8 -2.61 5.12 21.78
C GLU A 8 -3.20 3.77 21.33
N ASP A 9 -4.52 3.70 21.18
CA ASP A 9 -5.20 2.49 20.70
C ASP A 9 -4.70 2.07 19.31
N MET A 10 -4.45 3.04 18.42
CA MET A 10 -3.91 2.76 17.09
C MET A 10 -2.45 2.29 17.15
N HIS A 11 -1.66 2.86 18.06
CA HIS A 11 -0.28 2.43 18.29
C HIS A 11 -0.22 0.97 18.80
N GLU A 12 -1.11 0.58 19.72
CA GLU A 12 -1.19 -0.82 20.18
C GLU A 12 -1.66 -1.76 19.06
N ASN A 13 -2.65 -1.36 18.25
CA ASN A 13 -3.06 -2.13 17.08
C ASN A 13 -1.91 -2.35 16.08
N LEU A 14 -1.11 -1.30 15.83
CA LEU A 14 0.10 -1.42 15.01
C LEU A 14 1.10 -2.39 15.62
N ARG A 15 1.33 -2.34 16.94
CA ARG A 15 2.26 -3.23 17.64
C ARG A 15 1.86 -4.69 17.52
N VAL A 16 0.58 -5.00 17.68
CA VAL A 16 0.05 -6.37 17.52
C VAL A 16 0.20 -6.82 16.06
N ALA A 17 -0.23 -6.01 15.11
CA ALA A 17 -0.17 -6.35 13.69
C ALA A 17 1.28 -6.50 13.18
N SER A 18 2.18 -5.62 13.61
CA SER A 18 3.59 -5.64 13.21
C SER A 18 4.27 -6.93 13.67
N ASN A 19 3.99 -7.36 14.91
CA ASN A 19 4.49 -8.63 15.44
C ASN A 19 3.93 -9.83 14.66
N ALA A 20 2.63 -9.84 14.40
CA ALA A 20 1.98 -10.93 13.66
C ALA A 20 2.47 -11.05 12.21
N LEU A 21 2.73 -9.91 11.56
CA LEU A 21 3.12 -9.84 10.15
C LEU A 21 4.64 -9.72 9.96
N SER A 22 5.42 -9.84 11.03
CA SER A 22 6.89 -9.78 11.01
C SER A 22 7.44 -8.51 10.34
N ARG A 23 6.88 -7.34 10.70
CA ARG A 23 7.34 -6.02 10.26
C ARG A 23 7.72 -5.15 11.47
N SER A 24 8.53 -4.12 11.24
CA SER A 24 8.67 -3.05 12.24
C SER A 24 7.36 -2.26 12.37
N ILE A 25 7.16 -1.57 13.49
CA ILE A 25 5.97 -0.72 13.70
C ILE A 25 5.84 0.32 12.58
N ASN A 26 6.94 0.99 12.23
CA ASN A 26 6.96 1.97 11.14
C ASN A 26 6.64 1.33 9.79
N ALA A 27 7.24 0.18 9.47
CA ALA A 27 6.96 -0.50 8.20
C ALA A 27 5.49 -0.96 8.12
N GLN A 28 4.90 -1.39 9.23
CA GLN A 28 3.48 -1.74 9.29
C GLN A 28 2.58 -0.51 9.11
N ALA A 29 2.94 0.63 9.73
CA ALA A 29 2.22 1.89 9.56
C ALA A 29 2.27 2.37 8.11
N GLU A 30 3.46 2.41 7.51
CA GLU A 30 3.63 2.77 6.11
C GLU A 30 2.85 1.83 5.18
N HIS A 31 2.81 0.53 5.48
CA HIS A 31 2.06 -0.44 4.69
C HIS A 31 0.55 -0.14 4.70
N TRP A 32 -0.03 0.11 5.88
CA TRP A 32 -1.43 0.51 5.98
C TRP A 32 -1.72 1.85 5.31
N MET A 33 -0.83 2.83 5.44
CA MET A 33 -0.98 4.13 4.75
C MET A 33 -0.98 3.94 3.23
N ARG A 34 -0.05 3.15 2.68
CA ARG A 34 -0.02 2.86 1.24
C ARG A 34 -1.30 2.15 0.77
N ILE A 35 -1.75 1.13 1.49
CA ILE A 35 -3.00 0.42 1.15
C ILE A 35 -4.18 1.40 1.15
N GLY A 36 -4.32 2.21 2.22
CA GLY A 36 -5.41 3.16 2.33
C GLY A 36 -5.39 4.19 1.19
N MET A 37 -4.22 4.75 0.86
CA MET A 37 -4.10 5.68 -0.26
C MET A 37 -4.46 5.03 -1.60
N LEU A 38 -4.02 3.79 -1.85
CA LEU A 38 -4.33 3.09 -3.10
C LEU A 38 -5.81 2.72 -3.21
N ALA A 39 -6.44 2.33 -2.12
CA ALA A 39 -7.87 2.05 -2.09
C ALA A 39 -8.71 3.32 -2.35
N GLU A 40 -8.26 4.48 -1.85
CA GLU A 40 -8.92 5.78 -2.12
C GLU A 40 -8.71 6.25 -3.57
N LEU A 41 -7.52 6.04 -4.14
CA LEU A 41 -7.19 6.48 -5.51
C LEU A 41 -7.74 5.54 -6.60
N HIS A 42 -7.81 4.24 -6.31
CA HIS A 42 -8.25 3.21 -7.23
C HIS A 42 -9.35 2.36 -6.59
N PRO A 43 -10.58 2.90 -6.44
CA PRO A 43 -11.68 2.24 -5.72
C PRO A 43 -12.13 0.92 -6.33
N ASP A 44 -11.81 0.67 -7.61
CA ASP A 44 -12.14 -0.56 -8.31
C ASP A 44 -11.14 -1.70 -8.04
N LEU A 45 -9.99 -1.41 -7.41
CA LEU A 45 -9.00 -2.43 -7.04
C LEU A 45 -9.38 -3.06 -5.70
N ASP A 46 -9.40 -4.39 -5.66
CA ASP A 46 -9.55 -5.09 -4.39
C ASP A 46 -8.22 -5.15 -3.62
N HIS A 47 -8.28 -5.59 -2.36
CA HIS A 47 -7.10 -5.73 -1.52
C HIS A 47 -6.03 -6.66 -2.14
N SER A 48 -6.45 -7.73 -2.81
CA SER A 48 -5.51 -8.65 -3.46
C SER A 48 -4.77 -7.99 -4.61
N ASP A 49 -5.45 -7.16 -5.40
CA ASP A 49 -4.85 -6.41 -6.50
C ASP A 49 -3.87 -5.36 -5.98
N ILE A 50 -4.24 -4.63 -4.93
CA ILE A 50 -3.34 -3.70 -4.24
C ILE A 50 -2.08 -4.42 -3.75
N CYS A 51 -2.20 -5.61 -3.14
CA CYS A 51 -1.03 -6.38 -2.72
C CYS A 51 -0.11 -6.77 -3.88
N ARG A 52 -0.69 -7.23 -5.01
CA ARG A 52 0.10 -7.59 -6.20
C ARG A 52 0.83 -6.38 -6.77
N LEU A 53 0.16 -5.24 -6.81
CA LEU A 53 0.72 -3.97 -7.27
C LEU A 53 1.94 -3.55 -6.43
N LEU A 54 1.83 -3.60 -5.10
CA LEU A 54 2.93 -3.30 -4.18
C LEU A 54 4.13 -4.23 -4.38
N ILE A 55 3.89 -5.52 -4.60
CA ILE A 55 4.96 -6.49 -4.89
C ILE A 55 5.66 -6.17 -6.22
N ARG A 56 4.90 -5.84 -7.26
CA ARG A 56 5.46 -5.47 -8.58
C ARG A 56 6.30 -4.21 -8.50
N ALA A 57 5.85 -3.19 -7.76
CA ALA A 57 6.60 -1.96 -7.55
C ALA A 57 7.95 -2.23 -6.86
N GLU A 58 7.96 -3.04 -5.79
CA GLU A 58 9.20 -3.40 -5.10
C GLU A 58 10.18 -4.14 -6.02
N GLN A 59 9.68 -5.08 -6.84
CA GLN A 59 10.49 -5.78 -7.84
C GLN A 59 11.04 -4.84 -8.92
N ALA A 60 10.35 -3.74 -9.22
CA ALA A 60 10.75 -2.73 -10.18
C ALA A 60 11.77 -1.70 -9.63
N GLY A 61 12.31 -1.94 -8.43
CA GLY A 61 13.41 -1.14 -7.87
C GLY A 61 13.02 -0.22 -6.72
N GLY A 62 11.80 -0.32 -6.20
CA GLY A 62 11.41 0.29 -4.93
C GLY A 62 9.93 0.62 -4.79
N LEU A 63 9.49 0.69 -3.53
CA LEU A 63 8.14 1.09 -3.13
C LEU A 63 8.00 2.63 -3.06
N ASP A 64 7.94 3.30 -4.21
CA ASP A 64 7.48 4.69 -4.31
C ASP A 64 6.00 4.79 -4.73
N LEU A 65 5.23 5.68 -4.10
CA LEU A 65 3.80 5.79 -4.36
C LEU A 65 3.51 6.21 -5.81
N GLN A 66 4.30 7.11 -6.40
CA GLN A 66 4.09 7.53 -7.78
C GLN A 66 4.29 6.38 -8.75
N GLN A 67 5.31 5.56 -8.51
CA GLN A 67 5.58 4.34 -9.27
C GLN A 67 4.44 3.33 -9.14
N VAL A 68 3.91 3.14 -7.93
CA VAL A 68 2.81 2.22 -7.65
C VAL A 68 1.53 2.67 -8.39
N CYS A 69 1.19 3.96 -8.36
CA CYS A 69 0.03 4.49 -9.09
C CYS A 69 0.20 4.36 -10.61
N ALA A 70 1.38 4.65 -11.15
CA ALA A 70 1.65 4.50 -12.58
C ALA A 70 1.42 3.03 -13.06
N LEU A 71 1.87 2.05 -12.27
CA LEU A 71 1.62 0.63 -12.54
C LEU A 71 0.13 0.26 -12.47
N ALA A 72 -0.64 0.94 -11.62
CA ALA A 72 -2.08 0.72 -11.50
C ALA A 72 -2.82 1.26 -12.74
N ASP A 73 -2.47 2.48 -13.15
CA ASP A 73 -3.02 3.11 -14.35
C ASP A 73 -2.72 2.30 -15.62
N GLU A 74 -1.48 1.80 -15.76
CA GLU A 74 -1.10 0.90 -16.86
C GLU A 74 -1.90 -0.42 -16.86
N SER A 75 -2.11 -1.00 -15.67
CA SER A 75 -2.88 -2.23 -15.51
C SER A 75 -4.37 -2.03 -15.87
N GLN A 76 -4.95 -0.86 -15.56
CA GLN A 76 -6.33 -0.54 -15.92
C GLN A 76 -6.47 -0.15 -17.41
N ALA A 77 -5.51 0.58 -17.97
CA ALA A 77 -5.51 0.95 -19.39
C ALA A 77 -5.40 -0.28 -20.32
N SER A 78 -4.58 -1.27 -19.95
CA SER A 78 -4.49 -2.54 -20.68
C SER A 78 -5.75 -3.39 -20.57
N ALA A 79 -6.49 -3.33 -19.46
CA ALA A 79 -7.78 -4.01 -19.32
C ALA A 79 -8.90 -3.34 -20.15
N GLY A 80 -8.88 -2.01 -20.28
CA GLY A 80 -9.85 -1.27 -21.10
C GLY A 80 -9.62 -1.35 -22.61
N ALA A 81 -8.37 -1.58 -23.05
CA ALA A 81 -8.01 -1.64 -24.47
C ALA A 81 -8.35 -2.98 -25.16
N VAL A 82 -8.80 -3.99 -24.41
CA VAL A 82 -9.14 -5.34 -24.93
C VAL A 82 -10.65 -5.47 -25.23
N GLN A 83 -11.42 -4.38 -25.19
CA GLN A 83 -12.84 -4.34 -25.60
C GLN A 83 -13.04 -3.83 -27.02
#